data_AF-A0A9D7VF89-F1
#
_entry.id   AF-A0A9D7VF89-F1
#
_cell.length_a   1.000
_cell.length_b   1.000
_cell.length_c   1.000
_cell.angle_alpha   90.00
_cell.angle_beta   90.00
_cell.angle_gamma   90.00
#
_symmetry.space_group_name_H-M   'P 1'
#
loop_
_entity.id
_entity.type
_entity.pdbx_description
1 polymer ?
#
loop_
_entity_poly.entity_id
_entity_poly.type
_entity_poly.pdbx_seq_one_letter_code
_entity_poly.pdbx_strand_id
1 'polypeptide(L)'
;MNKLKQILQGRNLSEATLAEMLKTTIETIQLWKKGKTQIPAASLKDLAIILNCSVDEIMGVVEKRRSGYPSSFFASSAKNKSMDIIYHYGGVTFHFQGFQRTFDYPIDRQSVKSIEWCLQEPTDEPVHQFSWMDIETMNNYLIFVNLKALKICYLYTDAKEESPIFYHPEIYRVLTDWDILDEVNPKIEEITAIFDISETLAKTIQSIINELKTQSDNWDLLEEFSYLKVYWLDGTQTSHYIDEQLYSNLDSLRNIVGDPSAYPEAHLGTRFIQEYDEGGSTTFLNLEQIALIEVPAIKFWQMACASEPTLLELRDISPYLPLKDEQNQI
;
A
#
# COMPACT_ATOMS: atom_id res chain seq x y z
N MET A 1 22.13 -0.64 -24.40
CA MET A 1 22.10 0.53 -23.48
C MET A 1 21.42 0.04 -22.21
N ASN A 2 22.08 0.10 -21.06
CA ASN A 2 21.69 -0.71 -19.90
C ASN A 2 20.46 -0.11 -19.18
N LYS A 3 19.43 -0.92 -18.97
CA LYS A 3 18.12 -0.49 -18.46
C LYS A 3 18.21 0.03 -17.02
N LEU A 4 19.10 -0.56 -16.22
CA LEU A 4 19.47 -0.08 -14.88
C LEU A 4 19.88 1.41 -14.86
N LYS A 5 20.61 1.88 -15.89
CA LYS A 5 21.00 3.30 -15.98
C LYS A 5 19.78 4.21 -16.20
N GLN A 6 18.80 3.76 -16.98
CA GLN A 6 17.59 4.54 -17.26
C GLN A 6 16.69 4.63 -16.03
N ILE A 7 16.54 3.53 -15.29
CA ILE A 7 15.75 3.47 -14.05
C ILE A 7 16.34 4.42 -12.99
N LEU A 8 17.66 4.40 -12.79
CA LEU A 8 18.34 5.31 -11.86
C LEU A 8 18.15 6.79 -12.23
N GLN A 9 18.25 7.12 -13.52
CA GLN A 9 18.03 8.48 -14.00
C GLN A 9 16.59 8.95 -13.82
N GLY A 10 15.62 8.05 -14.01
CA GLY A 10 14.20 8.37 -13.81
C GLY A 10 13.82 8.60 -12.35
N ARG A 11 14.68 8.21 -11.39
CA ARG A 11 14.41 8.25 -9.95
C ARG A 11 15.33 9.18 -9.16
N ASN A 12 16.15 9.97 -9.85
CA ASN A 12 17.13 10.86 -9.23
C ASN A 12 18.06 10.18 -8.19
N LEU A 13 18.29 8.86 -8.32
CA LEU A 13 19.14 8.09 -7.41
C LEU A 13 20.60 8.10 -7.87
N SER A 14 21.52 8.45 -6.96
CA SER A 14 22.95 8.44 -7.25
C SER A 14 23.54 7.03 -7.21
N GLU A 15 24.64 6.80 -7.95
CA GLU A 15 25.36 5.52 -7.91
C GLU A 15 25.94 5.25 -6.51
N ALA A 16 26.30 6.30 -5.77
CA ALA A 16 26.82 6.19 -4.41
C ALA A 16 25.72 5.74 -3.43
N THR A 17 24.54 6.37 -3.51
CA THR A 17 23.37 6.01 -2.70
C THR A 17 22.94 4.57 -2.97
N LEU A 18 22.89 4.17 -4.25
CA LEU A 18 22.53 2.80 -4.61
C LEU A 18 23.58 1.79 -4.12
N ALA A 19 24.88 2.12 -4.23
CA ALA A 19 25.97 1.26 -3.75
C ALA A 19 25.90 1.09 -2.22
N GLU A 20 25.62 2.17 -1.50
CA GLU A 20 25.43 2.17 -0.05
C GLU A 20 24.24 1.29 0.36
N MET A 21 23.10 1.43 -0.30
CA MET A 21 21.90 0.60 -0.08
C MET A 21 22.21 -0.89 -0.32
N LEU A 22 22.87 -1.23 -1.43
CA LEU A 22 23.19 -2.61 -1.81
C LEU A 22 24.44 -3.19 -1.15
N LYS A 23 25.09 -2.45 -0.23
CA LYS A 23 26.37 -2.83 0.40
C LYS A 23 27.42 -3.30 -0.60
N THR A 24 27.46 -2.64 -1.75
CA THR A 24 28.38 -2.95 -2.82
C THR A 24 29.25 -1.75 -3.13
N THR A 25 30.25 -1.92 -3.98
CA THR A 25 31.11 -0.81 -4.36
C THR A 25 30.47 -0.01 -5.48
N ILE A 26 30.72 1.31 -5.52
CA ILE A 26 30.32 2.17 -6.65
C ILE A 26 30.84 1.59 -7.97
N GLU A 27 32.05 1.02 -7.95
CA GLU A 27 32.65 0.32 -9.09
C GLU A 27 31.79 -0.86 -9.56
N THR A 28 31.25 -1.65 -8.64
CA THR A 28 30.36 -2.78 -8.96
C THR A 28 29.07 -2.29 -9.61
N ILE A 29 28.43 -1.24 -9.07
CA ILE A 29 27.26 -0.62 -9.71
C ILE A 29 27.59 -0.11 -11.11
N GLN A 30 28.77 0.50 -11.30
CA GLN A 30 29.21 0.97 -12.62
C GLN A 30 29.47 -0.19 -13.59
N LEU A 31 30.02 -1.31 -13.12
CA LEU A 31 30.21 -2.51 -13.93
C LEU A 31 28.86 -3.10 -14.35
N TRP A 32 27.90 -3.16 -13.43
CA TRP A 32 26.52 -3.57 -13.72
C TRP A 32 25.86 -2.63 -14.73
N LYS A 33 25.94 -1.30 -14.55
CA LYS A 33 25.43 -0.30 -15.52
C LYS A 33 26.10 -0.38 -16.88
N LYS A 34 27.36 -0.79 -16.95
CA LYS A 34 28.08 -0.99 -18.23
C LYS A 34 27.79 -2.36 -18.86
N GLY A 35 27.11 -3.27 -18.14
CA GLY A 35 26.85 -4.63 -18.59
C GLY A 35 28.11 -5.50 -18.65
N LYS A 36 29.16 -5.11 -17.91
CA LYS A 36 30.46 -5.80 -17.90
C LYS A 36 30.47 -7.02 -16.99
N THR A 37 29.60 -7.05 -15.99
CA THR A 37 29.46 -8.13 -15.03
C THR A 37 27.99 -8.49 -14.90
N GLN A 38 27.68 -9.79 -14.86
CA GLN A 38 26.33 -10.26 -14.60
C GLN A 38 25.93 -9.95 -13.15
N ILE A 39 24.70 -9.46 -12.96
CA ILE A 39 24.19 -9.12 -11.64
C ILE A 39 23.81 -10.44 -10.93
N PRO A 40 24.32 -10.72 -9.71
CA PRO A 40 23.91 -11.88 -8.94
C PRO A 40 22.40 -11.90 -8.69
N ALA A 41 21.79 -13.09 -8.62
CA ALA A 41 20.34 -13.23 -8.43
C ALA A 41 19.83 -12.58 -7.13
N ALA A 42 20.61 -12.67 -6.04
CA ALA A 42 20.29 -11.98 -4.78
C ALA A 42 20.24 -10.45 -4.97
N SER A 43 21.29 -9.88 -5.58
CA SER A 43 21.37 -8.45 -5.86
C SER A 43 20.32 -7.97 -6.87
N LEU A 44 19.86 -8.82 -7.80
CA LEU A 44 18.75 -8.50 -8.70
C LEU A 44 17.44 -8.34 -7.95
N LYS A 45 17.17 -9.18 -6.95
CA LYS A 45 15.99 -9.03 -6.08
C LYS A 45 16.08 -7.76 -5.25
N ASP A 46 17.21 -7.51 -4.61
CA ASP A 46 17.41 -6.28 -3.82
C ASP A 46 17.28 -5.02 -4.70
N LEU A 47 17.85 -5.06 -5.91
CA LEU A 47 17.69 -3.98 -6.90
C LEU A 47 16.23 -3.78 -7.31
N ALA A 48 15.50 -4.86 -7.57
CA ALA A 48 14.08 -4.80 -7.92
C ALA A 48 13.26 -4.13 -6.81
N ILE A 49 13.55 -4.47 -5.56
CA ILE A 49 12.89 -3.91 -4.38
C ILE A 49 13.26 -2.43 -4.19
N ILE A 50 14.56 -2.10 -4.14
CA ILE A 50 15.05 -0.71 -3.93
C ILE A 50 14.62 0.19 -5.08
N LEU A 51 14.78 -0.28 -6.31
CA LEU A 51 14.38 0.43 -7.52
C LEU A 51 12.94 0.15 -7.89
N ASN A 52 12.11 -0.34 -6.95
CA ASN A 52 10.68 -0.57 -7.07
C ASN A 52 10.22 -0.93 -8.50
N CYS A 53 10.84 -1.96 -9.10
CA CYS A 53 10.65 -2.38 -10.48
C CYS A 53 10.81 -3.91 -10.59
N SER A 54 10.41 -4.49 -11.72
CA SER A 54 10.60 -5.94 -11.92
C SER A 54 12.05 -6.30 -12.27
N VAL A 55 12.45 -7.53 -11.92
CA VAL A 55 13.75 -8.09 -12.36
C VAL A 55 13.85 -8.09 -13.89
N ASP A 56 12.75 -8.38 -14.60
CA ASP A 56 12.70 -8.35 -16.06
C ASP A 56 12.93 -6.95 -16.64
N GLU A 57 12.44 -5.91 -15.94
CA GLU A 57 12.73 -4.53 -16.29
C GLU A 57 14.21 -4.20 -16.06
N ILE A 58 14.83 -4.64 -14.96
CA ILE A 58 16.29 -4.45 -14.74
C ILE A 58 17.09 -5.16 -15.84
N MET A 59 16.69 -6.38 -16.20
CA MET A 59 17.35 -7.21 -17.21
C MET A 59 17.09 -6.74 -18.65
N GLY A 60 16.14 -5.81 -18.85
CA GLY A 60 15.79 -5.29 -20.17
C GLY A 60 15.11 -6.31 -21.09
N VAL A 61 14.50 -7.36 -20.51
CA VAL A 61 13.72 -8.37 -21.25
C VAL A 61 12.43 -7.75 -21.80
N VAL A 62 11.96 -6.65 -21.18
CA VAL A 62 10.79 -5.88 -21.61
C VAL A 62 11.24 -4.60 -22.34
N GLU A 63 11.02 -4.52 -23.66
CA GLU A 63 11.45 -3.39 -24.50
C GLU A 63 10.76 -2.05 -24.16
N LYS A 64 9.55 -2.10 -23.60
CA LYS A 64 8.81 -0.89 -23.18
C LYS A 64 9.24 -0.46 -21.77
N ARG A 65 9.27 0.86 -21.50
CA ARG A 65 9.29 1.39 -20.11
C ARG A 65 8.04 0.85 -19.44
N ARG A 66 8.16 -0.09 -18.51
CA ARG A 66 7.02 -0.76 -17.90
C ARG A 66 7.45 -1.08 -16.48
N SER A 67 7.19 -0.13 -15.57
CA SER A 67 7.17 -0.35 -14.13
C SER A 67 6.06 -1.34 -13.83
N GLY A 68 6.41 -2.60 -14.03
CA GLY A 68 5.55 -3.73 -13.85
C GLY A 68 5.71 -4.29 -12.46
N TYR A 69 4.63 -4.32 -11.70
CA TYR A 69 4.50 -4.96 -10.39
C TYR A 69 3.75 -6.29 -10.56
N PRO A 70 3.82 -7.24 -9.63
CA PRO A 70 2.93 -8.41 -9.64
C PRO A 70 1.45 -8.00 -9.72
N SER A 71 0.58 -8.92 -10.15
CA SER A 71 -0.79 -8.66 -10.57
C SER A 71 -1.80 -8.28 -9.50
N SER A 72 -1.37 -8.44 -8.26
CA SER A 72 -1.89 -7.68 -7.14
C SER A 72 -0.65 -7.03 -6.54
N PHE A 73 -0.78 -5.80 -6.04
CA PHE A 73 0.29 -5.12 -5.32
C PHE A 73 0.81 -5.99 -4.15
N PHE A 74 0.06 -7.03 -3.78
CA PHE A 74 0.26 -7.95 -2.68
C PHE A 74 0.11 -9.44 -3.07
N ALA A 75 0.33 -9.85 -4.32
CA ALA A 75 0.22 -11.25 -4.75
C ALA A 75 1.59 -11.82 -5.08
N SER A 76 1.92 -12.97 -4.48
CA SER A 76 3.09 -13.73 -4.87
C SER A 76 2.95 -14.30 -6.30
N SER A 77 4.09 -14.51 -6.94
CA SER A 77 4.25 -14.92 -8.33
C SER A 77 3.90 -16.40 -8.60
N ALA A 78 3.23 -17.11 -7.68
CA ALA A 78 3.51 -18.54 -7.55
C ALA A 78 2.61 -19.49 -8.35
N LYS A 79 1.42 -19.11 -8.85
CA LYS A 79 0.51 -20.14 -9.43
C LYS A 79 -0.18 -19.88 -10.78
N ASN A 80 -0.20 -18.65 -11.31
CA ASN A 80 -0.80 -18.40 -12.63
C ASN A 80 0.24 -17.99 -13.69
N LYS A 81 0.25 -18.72 -14.82
CA LYS A 81 1.18 -18.58 -15.95
C LYS A 81 1.08 -17.25 -16.73
N SER A 82 0.14 -16.38 -16.36
CA SER A 82 0.10 -14.98 -16.79
C SER A 82 0.34 -14.12 -15.56
N MET A 83 1.58 -13.68 -15.38
CA MET A 83 1.90 -12.59 -14.47
C MET A 83 1.12 -11.38 -14.99
N ASP A 84 -0.03 -11.07 -14.40
CA ASP A 84 -0.88 -9.94 -14.79
C ASP A 84 -0.25 -8.64 -14.29
N ILE A 85 0.94 -8.33 -14.78
CA ILE A 85 1.78 -7.23 -14.33
C ILE A 85 0.93 -5.95 -14.08
N ILE A 86 0.83 -5.50 -12.83
CA ILE A 86 0.23 -4.21 -12.49
C ILE A 86 1.14 -3.11 -12.98
N TYR A 87 0.57 -2.09 -13.62
CA TYR A 87 1.33 -0.98 -14.16
C TYR A 87 1.04 0.28 -13.35
N HIS A 88 2.09 0.90 -12.81
CA HIS A 88 2.01 2.26 -12.28
C HIS A 88 1.39 3.17 -13.34
N TYR A 89 0.38 3.94 -12.94
CA TYR A 89 -0.26 4.90 -13.82
C TYR A 89 0.32 6.30 -13.59
N GLY A 90 0.45 6.69 -12.32
CA GLY A 90 0.79 8.02 -11.87
C GLY A 90 0.14 8.20 -10.50
N GLY A 91 -0.79 9.14 -10.39
CA GLY A 91 -1.54 9.35 -9.16
C GLY A 91 -2.98 9.84 -9.35
N VAL A 92 -3.67 9.95 -8.23
CA VAL A 92 -4.99 10.54 -8.10
C VAL A 92 -5.00 11.58 -7.00
N THR A 93 -5.51 12.76 -7.33
CA THR A 93 -5.71 13.84 -6.37
C THR A 93 -7.21 14.03 -6.09
N PHE A 94 -7.59 13.96 -4.82
CA PHE A 94 -8.93 14.25 -4.34
C PHE A 94 -8.99 15.62 -3.65
N HIS A 95 -10.04 16.36 -3.97
CA HIS A 95 -10.43 17.58 -3.27
C HIS A 95 -11.80 17.37 -2.65
N PHE A 96 -11.87 17.51 -1.32
CA PHE A 96 -13.11 17.31 -0.56
C PHE A 96 -13.70 18.65 -0.11
N GLN A 97 -15.01 18.65 0.17
CA GLN A 97 -15.64 19.71 0.93
C GLN A 97 -15.09 19.77 2.35
N GLY A 98 -14.86 20.98 2.87
CA GLY A 98 -14.33 21.18 4.23
C GLY A 98 -12.81 21.23 4.32
N PHE A 99 -12.09 20.70 3.33
CA PHE A 99 -10.63 20.65 3.33
C PHE A 99 -10.00 21.71 2.44
N GLN A 100 -8.95 22.37 2.95
CA GLN A 100 -8.08 23.26 2.15
C GLN A 100 -6.95 22.49 1.47
N ARG A 101 -6.53 21.37 2.04
CA ARG A 101 -5.50 20.51 1.46
C ARG A 101 -6.09 19.57 0.40
N THR A 102 -5.22 19.11 -0.47
CA THR A 102 -5.48 18.03 -1.42
C THR A 102 -4.96 16.72 -0.85
N PHE A 103 -5.62 15.62 -1.21
CA PHE A 103 -5.17 14.27 -0.88
C PHE A 103 -4.67 13.62 -2.16
N ASP A 104 -3.43 13.14 -2.17
CA ASP A 104 -2.75 12.71 -3.39
C ASP A 104 -2.13 11.33 -3.18
N TYR A 105 -2.52 10.38 -4.03
CA TYR A 105 -2.14 8.97 -3.89
C TYR A 105 -1.53 8.43 -5.17
N PRO A 106 -0.43 7.66 -5.08
CA PRO A 106 0.09 6.91 -6.20
C PRO A 106 -0.85 5.73 -6.48
N ILE A 107 -1.25 5.57 -7.74
CA ILE A 107 -2.19 4.53 -8.14
C ILE A 107 -1.73 3.81 -9.41
N ASP A 108 -2.25 2.59 -9.56
CA ASP A 108 -2.04 1.78 -10.75
C ASP A 108 -3.20 1.88 -11.75
N ARG A 109 -3.05 1.20 -12.89
CA ARG A 109 -4.08 1.18 -13.94
C ARG A 109 -5.38 0.48 -13.54
N GLN A 110 -5.34 -0.47 -12.62
CA GLN A 110 -6.54 -1.15 -12.16
C GLN A 110 -7.36 -0.21 -11.27
N SER A 111 -6.71 0.52 -10.37
CA SER A 111 -7.33 1.57 -9.56
C SER A 111 -7.95 2.67 -10.42
N VAL A 112 -7.30 3.07 -11.53
CA VAL A 112 -7.91 4.00 -12.51
C VAL A 112 -9.23 3.47 -13.05
N LYS A 113 -9.28 2.20 -13.46
CA LYS A 113 -10.52 1.61 -14.00
C LYS A 113 -11.62 1.58 -12.95
N SER A 114 -11.30 1.23 -11.70
CA SER A 114 -12.26 1.26 -10.60
C SER A 114 -12.82 2.66 -10.38
N ILE A 115 -11.96 3.69 -10.40
CA ILE A 115 -12.37 5.09 -10.28
C ILE A 115 -13.27 5.51 -11.45
N GLU A 116 -12.85 5.20 -12.68
CA GLU A 116 -13.63 5.52 -13.88
C GLU A 116 -15.00 4.85 -13.85
N TRP A 117 -15.06 3.58 -13.45
CA TRP A 117 -16.31 2.85 -13.26
C TRP A 117 -17.23 3.56 -12.26
N CYS A 118 -16.74 3.83 -11.04
CA CYS A 118 -17.53 4.47 -9.99
C CYS A 118 -18.02 5.88 -10.35
N LEU A 119 -17.26 6.64 -11.14
CA LEU A 119 -17.58 8.03 -11.47
C LEU A 119 -18.36 8.21 -12.77
N GLN A 120 -18.27 7.28 -13.72
CA GLN A 120 -18.85 7.43 -15.06
C GLN A 120 -20.10 6.58 -15.29
N GLU A 121 -20.35 5.53 -14.52
CA GLU A 121 -21.52 4.69 -14.78
C GLU A 121 -22.83 5.46 -14.54
N PRO A 122 -23.67 5.65 -15.58
CA PRO A 122 -24.98 6.25 -15.43
C PRO A 122 -25.86 5.23 -14.72
N THR A 123 -26.17 5.49 -13.46
CA THR A 123 -27.16 4.70 -12.74
C THR A 123 -28.55 5.09 -13.26
N ASP A 124 -29.08 4.29 -14.18
CA ASP A 124 -30.51 4.30 -14.54
C ASP A 124 -31.39 3.81 -13.36
N GLU A 125 -30.77 3.25 -12.31
CA GLU A 125 -31.40 2.87 -11.06
C GLU A 125 -31.33 4.01 -10.02
N PRO A 126 -32.33 4.14 -9.12
CA PRO A 126 -32.37 5.19 -8.13
C PRO A 126 -31.15 5.07 -7.19
N VAL A 127 -30.13 5.87 -7.53
CA VAL A 127 -28.90 6.19 -6.79
C VAL A 127 -28.96 5.67 -5.37
N HIS A 128 -28.25 4.55 -5.13
CA HIS A 128 -28.04 4.01 -3.80
C HIS A 128 -27.68 5.16 -2.84
N GLN A 129 -28.38 5.24 -1.71
CA GLN A 129 -28.26 6.34 -0.76
C GLN A 129 -26.84 6.52 -0.17
N PHE A 130 -25.93 5.57 -0.43
CA PHE A 130 -24.54 5.57 0.01
C PHE A 130 -23.62 5.50 -1.22
N SER A 131 -22.92 6.60 -1.48
CA SER A 131 -22.04 6.78 -2.64
C SER A 131 -20.61 6.75 -2.15
N TRP A 132 -20.13 5.57 -1.77
CA TRP A 132 -18.73 5.35 -1.40
C TRP A 132 -18.00 4.65 -2.54
N MET A 133 -16.69 4.86 -2.60
CA MET A 133 -15.79 4.21 -3.55
C MET A 133 -14.56 3.75 -2.77
N ASP A 134 -14.14 2.49 -2.90
CA ASP A 134 -12.89 2.00 -2.35
C ASP A 134 -11.80 1.89 -3.44
N ILE A 135 -10.57 2.24 -3.08
CA ILE A 135 -9.41 2.17 -3.97
C ILE A 135 -8.21 1.67 -3.19
N GLU A 136 -7.48 0.71 -3.75
CA GLU A 136 -6.15 0.34 -3.28
C GLU A 136 -5.10 1.27 -3.92
N THR A 137 -4.24 1.86 -3.11
CA THR A 137 -3.16 2.75 -3.52
C THR A 137 -1.81 2.02 -3.44
N MET A 138 -0.82 2.53 -4.18
CA MET A 138 0.51 1.95 -4.22
C MET A 138 1.34 2.26 -2.97
N ASN A 139 0.92 3.24 -2.15
CA ASN A 139 1.57 3.63 -0.90
C ASN A 139 0.97 2.99 0.35
N ASN A 140 0.45 1.75 0.23
CA ASN A 140 -0.09 0.95 1.32
C ASN A 140 -1.37 1.50 1.97
N TYR A 141 -2.28 2.06 1.18
CA TYR A 141 -3.61 2.43 1.68
C TYR A 141 -4.73 1.78 0.88
N LEU A 142 -5.71 1.23 1.59
CA LEU A 142 -7.06 1.04 1.09
C LEU A 142 -7.86 2.27 1.53
N ILE A 143 -8.24 3.10 0.57
CA ILE A 143 -8.96 4.34 0.85
C ILE A 143 -10.44 4.19 0.52
N PHE A 144 -11.31 4.68 1.40
CA PHE A 144 -12.75 4.78 1.17
C PHE A 144 -13.11 6.25 0.99
N VAL A 145 -13.61 6.60 -0.19
CA VAL A 145 -13.91 7.96 -0.63
C VAL A 145 -15.42 8.18 -0.58
N ASN A 146 -15.87 9.17 0.20
CA ASN A 146 -17.27 9.59 0.18
C ASN A 146 -17.52 10.48 -1.04
N LEU A 147 -18.23 9.96 -2.04
CA LEU A 147 -18.50 10.68 -3.28
C LEU A 147 -19.42 11.90 -3.07
N LYS A 148 -20.23 11.94 -2.00
CA LYS A 148 -21.01 13.15 -1.66
C LYS A 148 -20.13 14.31 -1.18
N ALA A 149 -18.99 13.98 -0.57
CA ALA A 149 -18.03 14.96 -0.09
C ALA A 149 -17.02 15.39 -1.17
N LEU A 150 -16.87 14.58 -2.21
CA LEU A 150 -15.88 14.75 -3.26
C LEU A 150 -16.26 15.89 -4.21
N LYS A 151 -15.40 16.90 -4.33
CA LYS A 151 -15.57 18.02 -5.27
C LYS A 151 -14.85 17.79 -6.58
N ILE A 152 -13.61 17.30 -6.51
CA ILE A 152 -12.74 17.11 -7.66
C ILE A 152 -11.96 15.82 -7.47
N CYS A 153 -12.00 14.94 -8.47
CA CYS A 153 -11.08 13.83 -8.65
C CYS A 153 -10.22 14.11 -9.90
N TYR A 154 -8.90 14.18 -9.71
CA TYR A 154 -7.96 14.46 -10.79
C TYR A 154 -7.00 13.29 -10.95
N LEU A 155 -7.05 12.62 -12.10
CA LEU A 155 -6.15 11.53 -12.46
C LEU A 155 -5.02 12.08 -13.32
N TYR A 156 -3.78 11.73 -13.01
CA TYR A 156 -2.62 12.12 -13.79
C TYR A 156 -1.66 10.96 -13.99
N THR A 157 -0.94 11.02 -15.11
CA THR A 157 0.09 10.04 -15.46
C THR A 157 1.47 10.51 -15.02
N ASP A 158 2.37 9.56 -14.78
CA ASP A 158 3.81 9.79 -14.54
C ASP A 158 4.51 10.67 -15.60
N ALA A 159 3.98 10.69 -16.83
CA ALA A 159 4.48 11.55 -17.91
C ALA A 159 4.19 13.05 -17.72
N LYS A 160 3.22 13.39 -16.87
CA LYS A 160 2.71 14.76 -16.70
C LYS A 160 3.19 15.36 -15.37
N GLU A 161 3.06 14.61 -14.29
CA GLU A 161 3.34 15.04 -12.92
C GLU A 161 4.06 13.92 -12.18
N GLU A 162 4.93 14.30 -11.23
CA GLU A 162 5.65 13.34 -10.40
C GLU A 162 4.67 12.71 -9.41
N SER A 163 4.58 11.38 -9.44
CA SER A 163 3.76 10.59 -8.53
C SER A 163 4.24 10.73 -7.08
N PRO A 164 3.37 10.64 -6.08
CA PRO A 164 3.77 10.57 -4.68
C PRO A 164 4.68 9.36 -4.47
N ILE A 165 5.55 9.46 -3.48
CA ILE A 165 6.51 8.40 -3.15
C ILE A 165 5.75 7.18 -2.67
N PHE A 166 6.13 6.01 -3.17
CA PHE A 166 5.69 4.72 -2.68
C PHE A 166 6.84 3.72 -2.71
N TYR A 167 6.78 2.77 -1.78
CA TYR A 167 7.81 1.75 -1.58
C TYR A 167 7.36 0.39 -2.09
N HIS A 168 8.30 -0.56 -2.10
CA HIS A 168 7.98 -1.94 -2.39
C HIS A 168 7.10 -2.55 -1.27
N PRO A 169 6.12 -3.42 -1.57
CA PRO A 169 5.23 -4.03 -0.57
C PRO A 169 5.93 -4.68 0.63
N GLU A 170 7.08 -5.32 0.41
CA GLU A 170 7.89 -5.90 1.50
C GLU A 170 8.33 -4.86 2.55
N ILE A 171 8.56 -3.61 2.16
CA ILE A 171 8.90 -2.53 3.11
C ILE A 171 7.68 -2.26 4.00
N TYR A 172 6.51 -2.11 3.40
CA TYR A 172 5.27 -1.88 4.15
C TYR A 172 4.90 -3.05 5.05
N ARG A 173 5.19 -4.29 4.66
CA ARG A 173 4.98 -5.48 5.48
C ARG A 173 5.75 -5.37 6.79
N VAL A 174 7.05 -5.11 6.68
CA VAL A 174 7.93 -4.97 7.85
C VAL A 174 7.53 -3.77 8.71
N LEU A 175 7.11 -2.67 8.09
CA LEU A 175 6.65 -1.48 8.82
C LEU A 175 5.31 -1.70 9.55
N THR A 176 4.43 -2.54 9.01
CA THR A 176 3.14 -2.86 9.64
C THR A 176 3.32 -3.71 10.89
N ASP A 177 4.25 -4.67 10.83
CA ASP A 177 4.56 -5.62 11.91
C ASP A 177 5.76 -5.16 12.77
N TRP A 178 6.07 -3.85 12.76
CA TRP A 178 7.27 -3.32 13.40
C TRP A 178 7.21 -3.41 14.93
N ASP A 179 6.01 -3.48 15.51
CA ASP A 179 5.75 -3.65 16.94
C ASP A 179 6.26 -4.99 17.50
N ILE A 180 6.49 -5.99 16.64
CA ILE A 180 7.18 -7.24 17.00
C ILE A 180 8.63 -6.96 17.48
N LEU A 181 9.21 -5.85 17.06
CA LEU A 181 10.52 -5.39 17.53
C LEU A 181 10.32 -4.65 18.86
N ASP A 182 10.57 -5.35 19.98
CA ASP A 182 10.51 -4.79 21.34
C ASP A 182 11.43 -3.56 21.57
N GLU A 183 12.36 -3.27 20.64
CA GLU A 183 13.31 -2.16 20.72
C GLU A 183 12.95 -0.98 19.81
N VAL A 184 13.11 0.24 20.32
CA VAL A 184 12.86 1.51 19.59
C VAL A 184 13.77 1.70 18.36
N ASN A 185 14.97 1.10 18.40
CA ASN A 185 15.98 1.13 17.34
C ASN A 185 16.64 -0.26 17.21
N PRO A 186 15.91 -1.22 16.62
CA PRO A 186 16.39 -2.60 16.52
C PRO A 186 17.62 -2.67 15.63
N LYS A 187 18.51 -3.61 15.94
CA LYS A 187 19.70 -3.83 15.13
C LYS A 187 19.32 -4.44 13.78
N ILE A 188 20.15 -4.20 12.78
CA ILE A 188 19.90 -4.72 11.42
C ILE A 188 19.82 -6.25 11.45
N GLU A 189 20.66 -6.91 12.26
CA GLU A 189 20.65 -8.37 12.40
C GLU A 189 19.32 -8.89 12.95
N GLU A 190 18.70 -8.17 13.89
CA GLU A 190 17.40 -8.53 14.47
C GLU A 190 16.29 -8.37 13.44
N ILE A 191 16.25 -7.26 12.70
CA ILE A 191 15.28 -7.04 11.63
C ILE A 191 15.40 -8.16 10.57
N THR A 192 16.63 -8.49 10.15
CA THR A 192 16.83 -9.56 9.16
C THR A 192 16.38 -10.93 9.67
N ALA A 193 16.65 -11.23 10.94
CA ALA A 193 16.32 -12.53 11.53
C ALA A 193 14.81 -12.69 11.74
N ILE A 194 14.13 -11.63 12.19
CA ILE A 194 12.69 -11.67 12.49
C ILE A 194 11.88 -11.71 11.20
N PHE A 195 12.13 -10.81 10.26
CA PHE A 195 11.30 -10.69 9.05
C PHE A 195 11.75 -11.56 7.87
N ASP A 196 12.83 -12.34 8.03
CA ASP A 196 13.48 -13.13 6.98
C ASP A 196 13.80 -12.29 5.72
N ILE A 197 14.42 -11.13 5.93
CA ILE A 197 14.77 -10.18 4.86
C ILE A 197 16.27 -10.01 4.68
N SER A 198 16.67 -9.50 3.53
CA SER A 198 18.08 -9.16 3.27
C SER A 198 18.57 -8.01 4.15
N GLU A 199 19.85 -8.02 4.48
CA GLU A 199 20.50 -6.97 5.26
C GLU A 199 20.41 -5.59 4.57
N THR A 200 20.36 -5.60 3.24
CA THR A 200 20.12 -4.40 2.43
C THR A 200 18.71 -3.85 2.65
N LEU A 201 17.69 -4.70 2.59
CA LEU A 201 16.31 -4.27 2.80
C LEU A 201 16.10 -3.74 4.22
N ALA A 202 16.64 -4.43 5.23
CA ALA A 202 16.61 -4.00 6.62
C ALA A 202 17.21 -2.58 6.81
N LYS A 203 18.33 -2.29 6.15
CA LYS A 203 18.92 -0.94 6.16
C LYS A 203 18.05 0.11 5.48
N THR A 204 17.45 -0.23 4.34
CA THR A 204 16.53 0.67 3.65
C THR A 204 15.33 1.01 4.53
N ILE A 205 14.74 0.01 5.20
CA ILE A 205 13.63 0.21 6.14
C ILE A 205 14.07 1.11 7.30
N GLN A 206 15.23 0.86 7.91
CA GLN A 206 15.76 1.69 8.98
C GLN A 206 16.00 3.14 8.53
N SER A 207 16.47 3.35 7.30
CA SER A 207 16.62 4.70 6.73
C SER A 207 15.27 5.40 6.55
N ILE A 208 14.25 4.70 6.05
CA ILE A 208 12.89 5.23 5.87
C ILE A 208 12.31 5.63 7.23
N ILE A 209 12.45 4.78 8.25
CA ILE A 209 11.98 5.07 9.60
C ILE A 209 12.66 6.32 10.17
N ASN A 210 13.97 6.46 9.98
CA ASN A 210 14.70 7.63 10.44
C ASN A 210 14.23 8.90 9.71
N GLU A 211 13.98 8.82 8.40
CA GLU A 211 13.44 9.93 7.62
C GLU A 211 12.05 10.34 8.12
N LEU A 212 11.15 9.38 8.34
CA LEU A 212 9.80 9.63 8.85
C LEU A 212 9.84 10.25 10.26
N LYS A 213 10.70 9.74 11.15
CA LYS A 213 10.95 10.32 12.49
C LYS A 213 11.42 11.78 12.42
N THR A 214 12.20 12.16 11.40
CA THR A 214 12.66 13.56 11.25
C THR A 214 11.59 14.51 10.71
N GLN A 215 10.54 13.99 10.06
CA GLN A 215 9.48 14.81 9.47
C GLN A 215 8.39 15.19 10.47
N SER A 216 8.25 14.47 11.59
CA SER A 216 7.23 14.75 12.60
C SER A 216 7.76 14.52 14.01
N ASP A 217 7.70 15.57 14.83
CA ASP A 217 8.16 15.57 16.24
C ASP A 217 7.37 14.59 17.13
N ASN A 218 6.20 14.14 16.69
CA ASN A 218 5.33 13.20 17.41
C ASN A 218 4.91 12.03 16.51
N TRP A 219 5.84 11.52 15.70
CA TRP A 219 5.57 10.40 14.82
C TRP A 219 5.49 9.08 15.61
N ASP A 220 4.31 8.46 15.58
CA ASP A 220 4.10 7.09 16.05
C ASP A 220 3.99 6.16 14.84
N LEU A 221 4.95 5.24 14.74
CA LEU A 221 5.01 4.26 13.65
C LEU A 221 3.79 3.32 13.70
N LEU A 222 3.35 2.97 14.92
CA LEU A 222 2.17 2.13 15.10
C LEU A 222 0.92 2.84 14.58
N GLU A 223 0.77 4.13 14.87
CA GLU A 223 -0.35 4.93 14.36
C GLU A 223 -0.32 5.02 12.82
N GLU A 224 0.84 5.18 12.21
CA GLU A 224 0.95 5.32 10.75
C GLU A 224 0.58 4.04 9.99
N PHE A 225 0.94 2.86 10.51
CA PHE A 225 0.82 1.59 9.77
C PHE A 225 -0.20 0.60 10.33
N SER A 226 -0.74 0.83 11.54
CA SER A 226 -1.76 -0.04 12.16
C SER A 226 -3.09 0.64 12.46
N TYR A 227 -3.17 1.97 12.39
CA TYR A 227 -4.42 2.70 12.64
C TYR A 227 -5.03 3.15 11.32
N LEU A 228 -6.36 3.11 11.25
CA LEU A 228 -7.07 3.81 10.18
C LEU A 228 -7.20 5.29 10.55
N LYS A 229 -7.13 6.14 9.53
CA LYS A 229 -7.32 7.59 9.67
C LYS A 229 -8.68 7.97 9.09
N VAL A 230 -9.48 8.66 9.89
CA VAL A 230 -10.79 9.19 9.48
C VAL A 230 -10.70 10.69 9.29
N TYR A 231 -11.10 11.16 8.12
CA TYR A 231 -11.15 12.57 7.77
C TYR A 231 -12.59 13.05 7.75
N TRP A 232 -12.93 13.94 8.69
CA TRP A 232 -14.29 14.44 8.90
C TRP A 232 -14.58 15.67 8.04
N LEU A 233 -15.84 15.88 7.66
CA LEU A 233 -16.26 17.03 6.83
C LEU A 233 -15.99 18.40 7.46
N ASP A 234 -15.81 18.46 8.77
CA ASP A 234 -15.42 19.68 9.49
C ASP A 234 -13.92 19.99 9.39
N GLY A 235 -13.15 19.13 8.71
CA GLY A 235 -11.71 19.26 8.51
C GLY A 235 -10.87 18.58 9.60
N THR A 236 -11.50 17.99 10.63
CA THR A 236 -10.78 17.26 11.68
C THR A 236 -10.34 15.87 11.21
N GLN A 237 -9.37 15.30 11.92
CA GLN A 237 -8.85 13.96 11.70
C GLN A 237 -8.87 13.21 13.02
N THR A 238 -9.28 11.93 12.98
CA THR A 238 -9.15 10.99 14.10
C THR A 238 -8.47 9.71 13.62
N SER A 239 -7.83 8.99 14.54
CA SER A 239 -7.15 7.72 14.28
C SER A 239 -7.76 6.63 15.14
N HIS A 240 -7.97 5.44 14.57
CA HIS A 240 -8.65 4.32 15.22
C HIS A 240 -7.88 3.02 14.98
N TYR A 241 -7.66 2.22 16.03
CA TYR A 241 -6.92 0.97 15.90
C TYR A 241 -7.76 -0.07 15.15
N ILE A 242 -7.17 -0.76 14.18
CA ILE A 242 -7.90 -1.75 13.38
C ILE A 242 -7.94 -3.08 14.12
N ASP A 243 -9.09 -3.35 14.76
CA ASP A 243 -9.43 -4.65 15.33
C ASP A 243 -10.36 -5.47 14.40
N GLU A 244 -10.75 -6.66 14.84
CA GLU A 244 -11.63 -7.56 14.07
C GLU A 244 -13.00 -6.95 13.79
N GLN A 245 -13.56 -6.19 14.75
CA GLN A 245 -14.89 -5.60 14.60
C GLN A 245 -14.88 -4.43 13.62
N LEU A 246 -13.85 -3.58 13.69
CA LEU A 246 -13.66 -2.46 12.79
C LEU A 246 -13.34 -2.96 11.38
N TYR A 247 -12.53 -4.02 11.25
CA TYR A 247 -12.34 -4.74 10.00
C TYR A 247 -13.68 -5.21 9.41
N SER A 248 -14.53 -5.88 10.21
CA SER A 248 -15.84 -6.38 9.75
C SER A 248 -16.73 -5.25 9.22
N ASN A 249 -16.70 -4.08 9.87
CA ASN A 249 -17.42 -2.89 9.42
C ASN A 249 -16.87 -2.31 8.11
N LEU A 250 -15.54 -2.28 7.95
CA LEU A 250 -14.88 -1.83 6.72
C LEU A 250 -15.11 -2.79 5.56
N ASP A 251 -15.09 -4.10 5.81
CA ASP A 251 -15.40 -5.11 4.79
C ASP A 251 -16.87 -5.02 4.36
N SER A 252 -17.78 -4.80 5.31
CA SER A 252 -19.18 -4.49 5.01
C SER A 252 -19.30 -3.23 4.14
N LEU A 253 -18.55 -2.17 4.46
CA LEU A 253 -18.52 -0.94 3.67
C LEU A 253 -18.00 -1.21 2.25
N ARG A 254 -17.00 -2.07 2.10
CA ARG A 254 -16.45 -2.47 0.79
C ARG A 254 -17.44 -3.29 -0.03
N ASN A 255 -18.14 -4.24 0.59
CA ASN A 255 -19.15 -5.05 -0.08
C ASN A 255 -20.35 -4.20 -0.56
N ILE A 256 -20.65 -3.09 0.11
CA ILE A 256 -21.63 -2.08 -0.36
C ILE A 256 -21.18 -1.38 -1.67
N VAL A 257 -19.88 -1.33 -1.96
CA VAL A 257 -19.34 -0.76 -3.21
C VAL A 257 -19.39 -1.79 -4.36
N GLY A 258 -19.56 -3.08 -4.06
CA GLY A 258 -19.66 -4.16 -5.05
C GLY A 258 -20.98 -4.21 -5.83
N ASP A 259 -21.09 -5.17 -6.77
CA ASP A 259 -22.29 -5.39 -7.60
C ASP A 259 -23.55 -5.53 -6.71
N PRO A 260 -24.50 -4.57 -6.78
CA PRO A 260 -25.68 -4.58 -5.93
C PRO A 260 -26.60 -5.78 -6.13
N SER A 261 -26.50 -6.43 -7.29
CA SER A 261 -27.28 -7.63 -7.61
C SER A 261 -26.78 -8.87 -6.86
N ALA A 262 -25.51 -8.88 -6.44
CA ALA A 262 -24.90 -9.99 -5.72
C ALA A 262 -25.26 -10.01 -4.22
N TYR A 263 -25.43 -8.84 -3.59
CA TYR A 263 -25.64 -8.72 -2.14
C TYR A 263 -26.72 -7.68 -1.75
N PRO A 264 -27.98 -7.84 -2.15
CA PRO A 264 -29.05 -6.85 -1.94
C PRO A 264 -29.32 -6.50 -0.45
N GLU A 265 -29.00 -7.40 0.48
CA GLU A 265 -29.16 -7.15 1.93
C GLU A 265 -28.01 -6.31 2.54
N ALA A 266 -26.81 -6.35 1.95
CA ALA A 266 -25.67 -5.56 2.40
C ALA A 266 -25.88 -4.05 2.16
N HIS A 267 -26.71 -3.68 1.18
CA HIS A 267 -27.05 -2.28 0.86
C HIS A 267 -28.12 -1.68 1.77
N LEU A 268 -28.55 -2.37 2.84
CA LEU A 268 -29.34 -1.78 3.93
C LEU A 268 -28.45 -0.90 4.84
N GLY A 269 -27.74 0.04 4.21
CA GLY A 269 -27.28 1.31 4.77
C GLY A 269 -26.75 1.29 6.20
N THR A 270 -25.58 0.67 6.42
CA THR A 270 -24.76 1.04 7.57
C THR A 270 -24.49 2.54 7.48
N ARG A 271 -25.13 3.30 8.38
CA ARG A 271 -24.92 4.76 8.53
C ARG A 271 -23.74 5.07 9.45
N PHE A 272 -23.34 4.07 10.23
CA PHE A 272 -22.30 4.19 11.22
C PHE A 272 -21.33 3.02 11.11
N ILE A 273 -20.05 3.30 11.30
CA ILE A 273 -19.06 2.29 11.65
C ILE A 273 -19.05 2.19 13.18
N GLN A 274 -19.06 0.98 13.71
CA GLN A 274 -18.98 0.74 15.14
C GLN A 274 -17.54 0.42 15.54
N GLU A 275 -17.07 1.05 16.60
CA GLU A 275 -15.76 0.82 17.19
C GLU A 275 -15.95 0.44 18.66
N TYR A 276 -15.22 -0.57 19.12
CA TYR A 276 -15.16 -0.94 20.53
C TYR A 276 -13.78 -0.61 21.05
N ASP A 277 -13.71 0.01 22.23
CA ASP A 277 -12.44 0.14 22.93
C ASP A 277 -12.28 -0.97 23.97
N GLU A 278 -11.03 -1.25 24.34
CA GLU A 278 -10.70 -2.23 25.39
C GLU A 278 -11.25 -1.83 26.77
N GLY A 279 -11.60 -0.55 26.95
CA GLY A 279 -12.26 -0.02 28.14
C GLY A 279 -13.75 -0.37 28.25
N GLY A 280 -14.32 -1.06 27.25
CA GLY A 280 -15.73 -1.45 27.19
C GLY A 280 -16.67 -0.34 26.71
N SER A 281 -16.14 0.73 26.13
CA SER A 281 -16.90 1.77 25.47
C SER A 281 -17.14 1.42 24.00
N THR A 282 -18.19 2.02 23.43
CA THR A 282 -18.57 1.82 22.02
C THR A 282 -18.76 3.18 21.37
N THR A 283 -18.03 3.41 20.28
CA THR A 283 -18.13 4.60 19.46
C THR A 283 -18.82 4.27 18.15
N PHE A 284 -19.68 5.17 17.68
CA PHE A 284 -20.35 5.06 16.38
C PHE A 284 -19.91 6.23 15.48
N LEU A 285 -19.18 5.92 14.41
CA LEU A 285 -18.66 6.90 13.48
C LEU A 285 -19.67 7.14 12.36
N ASN A 286 -20.26 8.34 12.31
CA ASN A 286 -21.28 8.66 11.32
C ASN A 286 -20.68 8.82 9.91
N LEU A 287 -20.96 7.86 9.03
CA LEU A 287 -20.47 7.84 7.65
C LEU A 287 -20.91 9.07 6.84
N GLU A 288 -22.04 9.69 7.16
CA GLU A 288 -22.47 10.93 6.47
C GLU A 288 -21.59 12.14 6.80
N GLN A 289 -20.82 12.08 7.88
CA GLN A 289 -19.92 13.15 8.32
C GLN A 289 -18.46 12.90 7.97
N ILE A 290 -18.15 11.78 7.31
CA ILE A 290 -16.79 11.40 6.92
C ILE A 290 -16.58 11.70 5.44
N ALA A 291 -15.47 12.35 5.11
CA ALA A 291 -15.05 12.61 3.73
C ALA A 291 -14.23 11.46 3.14
N LEU A 292 -13.31 10.93 3.94
CA LEU A 292 -12.32 9.95 3.52
C LEU A 292 -11.93 9.07 4.72
N ILE A 293 -11.73 7.78 4.46
CA ILE A 293 -11.09 6.85 5.40
C ILE A 293 -9.84 6.30 4.71
N GLU A 294 -8.68 6.39 5.38
CA GLU A 294 -7.46 5.71 4.96
C GLU A 294 -7.20 4.53 5.89
N VAL A 295 -7.07 3.33 5.32
CA VAL A 295 -6.77 2.11 6.06
C VAL A 295 -5.44 1.55 5.55
N PRO A 296 -4.44 1.28 6.40
CA PRO A 296 -3.22 0.59 5.97
C PRO A 296 -3.57 -0.73 5.29
N ALA A 297 -3.24 -0.85 4.00
CA ALA A 297 -3.74 -1.93 3.16
C ALA A 297 -3.28 -3.29 3.67
N ILE A 298 -1.99 -3.43 4.03
CA ILE A 298 -1.46 -4.67 4.59
C ILE A 298 -2.17 -5.06 5.88
N LYS A 299 -2.42 -4.11 6.80
CA LYS A 299 -3.13 -4.39 8.05
C LYS A 299 -4.56 -4.87 7.80
N PHE A 300 -5.27 -4.23 6.86
CA PHE A 300 -6.60 -4.67 6.44
C PHE A 300 -6.58 -6.12 5.91
N TRP A 301 -5.61 -6.45 5.05
CA TRP A 301 -5.48 -7.78 4.47
C TRP A 301 -5.05 -8.85 5.48
N GLN A 302 -4.22 -8.50 6.46
CA GLN A 302 -3.89 -9.37 7.59
C GLN A 302 -5.15 -9.78 8.36
N MET A 303 -6.01 -8.81 8.67
CA MET A 303 -7.29 -9.06 9.33
C MET A 303 -8.21 -9.92 8.46
N ALA A 304 -8.30 -9.61 7.16
CA ALA A 304 -9.08 -10.42 6.23
C ALA A 304 -8.64 -11.88 6.17
N CYS A 305 -7.33 -12.14 6.14
CA CYS A 305 -6.80 -13.50 6.18
C CYS A 305 -7.09 -14.22 7.49
N ALA A 306 -7.02 -13.49 8.61
CA ALA A 306 -7.29 -14.04 9.92
C ALA A 306 -8.77 -14.47 10.05
N SER A 307 -9.69 -13.65 9.53
CA SER A 307 -11.14 -13.93 9.54
C SER A 307 -11.53 -15.00 8.50
N GLU A 308 -10.94 -14.96 7.30
CA GLU A 308 -11.25 -15.89 6.20
C GLU A 308 -9.98 -16.49 5.58
N PRO A 309 -9.45 -17.59 6.14
CA PRO A 309 -8.21 -18.21 5.66
C PRO A 309 -8.24 -18.63 4.19
N THR A 310 -9.42 -18.86 3.60
CA THR A 310 -9.56 -19.18 2.17
C THR A 310 -9.17 -18.01 1.25
N LEU A 311 -9.18 -16.76 1.74
CA LEU A 311 -8.73 -15.60 0.98
C LEU A 311 -7.21 -15.66 0.69
N LEU A 312 -6.44 -16.41 1.49
CA LEU A 312 -5.01 -16.66 1.25
C LEU A 312 -4.76 -17.31 -0.11
N GLU A 313 -5.66 -18.22 -0.55
CA GLU A 313 -5.53 -18.94 -1.81
C GLU A 313 -5.96 -18.09 -3.02
N LEU A 314 -6.87 -17.13 -2.82
CA LEU A 314 -7.45 -16.30 -3.87
C LEU A 314 -6.59 -15.07 -4.22
N ARG A 315 -5.88 -14.50 -3.25
CA ARG A 315 -5.06 -13.29 -3.45
C ARG A 315 -3.54 -13.52 -3.37
N ASP A 316 -3.09 -14.76 -3.12
CA ASP A 316 -1.66 -15.12 -2.93
C ASP A 316 -0.94 -14.20 -1.92
N ILE A 317 -1.67 -13.91 -0.83
CA ILE A 317 -1.28 -13.05 0.30
C ILE A 317 -0.54 -13.85 1.41
N SER A 318 -0.02 -15.04 1.07
CA SER A 318 0.78 -15.88 1.97
C SER A 318 2.00 -15.18 2.61
N PRO A 319 2.66 -14.17 2.00
CA PRO A 319 3.77 -13.45 2.65
C PRO A 319 3.34 -12.57 3.81
N TYR A 320 2.04 -12.28 3.97
CA TYR A 320 1.53 -11.24 4.87
C TYR A 320 0.87 -11.78 6.13
N LEU A 321 0.89 -13.10 6.36
CA LEU A 321 0.47 -13.62 7.65
C LEU A 321 1.44 -13.13 8.73
N PRO A 322 0.94 -12.74 9.92
CA PRO A 322 1.83 -12.48 11.05
C PRO A 322 2.73 -13.70 11.23
N LEU A 323 4.02 -13.45 11.48
CA LEU A 323 4.97 -14.49 11.81
C LEU A 323 4.34 -15.31 12.95
N LYS A 324 4.16 -16.62 12.74
CA LYS A 324 3.53 -17.45 13.76
C LYS A 324 4.34 -17.32 15.04
N ASP A 325 3.71 -16.82 16.10
CA ASP A 325 4.25 -16.96 17.45
C ASP A 325 4.39 -18.45 17.75
N GLU A 326 5.61 -18.98 17.63
CA GLU A 326 5.93 -20.33 18.08
C GLU A 326 5.86 -20.46 19.62
N GLN A 327 5.45 -19.41 20.35
CA GLN A 327 5.50 -19.37 21.81
C GLN A 327 4.21 -19.78 22.54
N ASN A 328 3.10 -20.07 21.85
CA ASN A 328 1.86 -20.54 22.50
C ASN A 328 1.48 -21.99 22.15
N GLN A 329 2.46 -22.90 22.17
CA GLN A 329 2.21 -24.33 22.32
C GLN A 329 3.00 -24.86 23.54
N ILE A 330 2.40 -24.73 24.73
CA ILE A 330 2.69 -25.56 25.90
C ILE A 330 1.37 -26.07 26.47
#